data_AF-A0A7G9ZA71-F1
#
_entry.id   AF-A0A7G9ZA71-F1
#
_cell.length_a   1.000
_cell.length_b   1.000
_cell.length_c   1.000
_cell.angle_alpha   90.00
_cell.angle_beta   90.00
_cell.angle_gamma   90.00
#
_symmetry.space_group_name_H-M   'P 1'
#
loop_
_entity.id
_entity.type
_entity.pdbx_description
1 polymer ?
#
loop_
_entity_poly.entity_id
_entity_poly.type
_entity_poly.pdbx_seq_one_letter_code
_entity_poly.pdbx_strand_id
1 'polypeptide(L)' 'MQIKAEIKEELAEDVLYEFINANRGLSIYEISERLGWNAEEVYNMVKRLEDDGLI' A
#
# COMPACT_ATOMS: atom_id res chain seq x y z
N MET A 1 5.84 -6.60 22.06
CA MET A 1 4.55 -6.44 21.34
C MET A 1 4.72 -5.72 19.98
N GLN A 2 5.89 -5.16 19.65
CA GLN A 2 6.18 -4.48 18.36
C GLN A 2 6.22 -5.40 17.13
N ILE A 3 6.84 -6.57 17.22
CA ILE A 3 7.09 -7.48 16.07
C ILE A 3 5.82 -7.82 15.28
N LYS A 4 4.65 -7.94 15.94
CA LYS A 4 3.40 -8.29 15.25
C LYS A 4 2.83 -7.14 14.40
N ALA A 5 3.10 -5.89 14.77
CA ALA A 5 2.62 -4.73 14.03
C ALA A 5 3.46 -4.50 12.77
N GLU A 6 4.79 -4.60 12.90
CA GLU A 6 5.74 -4.50 11.77
C GLU A 6 5.47 -5.57 10.71
N ILE A 7 5.32 -6.84 11.10
CA ILE A 7 4.97 -7.92 10.15
C ILE A 7 3.65 -7.66 9.43
N LYS A 8 2.66 -7.09 10.13
CA LYS A 8 1.36 -6.77 9.52
C LYS A 8 1.49 -5.64 8.51
N GLU A 9 2.36 -4.68 8.77
CA GLU A 9 2.60 -3.54 7.90
C GLU A 9 3.38 -3.96 6.64
N GLU A 10 4.46 -4.75 6.78
CA GLU A 10 5.19 -5.31 5.64
C GLU A 10 4.29 -6.13 4.71
N LEU A 11 3.44 -7.00 5.28
CA LEU A 11 2.48 -7.77 4.48
C LEU A 11 1.45 -6.88 3.75
N ALA A 12 1.07 -5.75 4.33
CA ALA A 12 0.14 -4.81 3.70
C ALA A 12 0.82 -4.07 2.54
N GLU A 13 2.09 -3.70 2.72
CA GLU A 13 2.89 -3.02 1.71
C GLU A 13 3.18 -3.92 0.50
N ASP A 14 3.53 -5.19 0.72
CA ASP A 14 3.68 -6.20 -0.36
C ASP A 14 2.39 -6.36 -1.18
N VAL A 15 1.24 -6.46 -0.49
CA VAL A 15 -0.07 -6.57 -1.15
C VAL A 15 -0.36 -5.32 -1.98
N LEU A 16 -0.04 -4.13 -1.47
CA LEU A 16 -0.23 -2.88 -2.18
C LEU A 16 0.66 -2.77 -3.42
N TYR A 17 1.94 -3.13 -3.28
CA TYR A 17 2.91 -3.13 -4.36
C TYR A 17 2.45 -4.01 -5.54
N GLU A 18 2.06 -5.26 -5.25
CA GLU A 18 1.54 -6.19 -6.27
C GLU A 18 0.26 -5.64 -6.91
N PHE A 19 -0.63 -5.07 -6.10
CA PHE A 19 -1.89 -4.50 -6.59
C PHE A 19 -1.68 -3.33 -7.56
N ILE A 20 -0.80 -2.38 -7.23
CA ILE A 20 -0.48 -1.21 -8.05
C ILE A 20 0.15 -1.65 -9.37
N ASN A 21 1.10 -2.58 -9.32
CA ASN A 21 1.75 -3.10 -10.52
C ASN A 21 0.78 -3.83 -11.46
N ALA A 22 -0.20 -4.54 -10.90
CA ALA A 22 -1.25 -5.19 -11.67
C ALA A 22 -2.33 -4.22 -12.19
N ASN A 23 -2.53 -3.07 -11.54
CA ASN A 23 -3.60 -2.10 -11.84
C ASN A 23 -3.06 -0.68 -12.00
N ARG A 24 -2.25 -0.46 -13.05
CA ARG A 24 -1.63 0.85 -13.30
C ARG A 24 -2.66 1.93 -13.61
N GLY A 25 -2.35 3.15 -13.14
CA GLY A 25 -3.15 4.35 -13.42
C GLY A 25 -4.35 4.56 -12.51
N LEU A 26 -4.53 3.72 -11.48
CA LEU A 26 -5.51 3.98 -10.42
C LEU A 26 -5.03 5.10 -9.50
N SER A 27 -5.97 5.93 -9.06
CA SER A 27 -5.77 6.87 -7.97
C SER A 27 -5.74 6.17 -6.61
N ILE A 28 -5.17 6.83 -5.60
CA ILE A 28 -5.19 6.38 -4.19
C ILE A 28 -6.61 6.02 -3.73
N TYR A 29 -7.60 6.82 -4.10
CA TYR A 29 -8.99 6.58 -3.71
C TYR A 29 -9.53 5.29 -4.33
N GLU A 30 -9.31 5.06 -5.63
CA GLU A 30 -9.74 3.83 -6.30
C GLU A 30 -9.03 2.59 -5.74
N ILE A 31 -7.75 2.71 -5.40
CA ILE A 31 -7.00 1.64 -4.72
C ILE A 31 -7.62 1.36 -3.34
N SER A 32 -7.90 2.40 -2.56
CA SER A 32 -8.49 2.27 -1.23
C SER A 32 -9.87 1.61 -1.26
N GLU A 33 -10.73 1.98 -2.21
CA GLU A 33 -12.06 1.39 -2.38
C GLU A 33 -11.97 -0.10 -2.76
N ARG A 34 -11.03 -0.45 -3.65
CA ARG A 34 -10.87 -1.84 -4.12
C ARG A 34 -10.29 -2.76 -3.06
N LEU A 35 -9.36 -2.26 -2.24
CA LEU A 35 -8.75 -3.03 -1.15
C LEU A 35 -9.58 -2.97 0.14
N GLY A 36 -10.55 -2.05 0.23
CA GLY A 36 -11.31 -1.80 1.45
C GLY A 36 -10.46 -1.21 2.58
N TRP A 37 -9.40 -0.49 2.22
CA TRP A 37 -8.43 0.10 3.15
C TRP A 37 -8.68 1.58 3.33
N ASN A 38 -8.14 2.16 4.39
CA ASN A 38 -8.24 3.61 4.59
C ASN A 38 -7.36 4.33 3.55
N ALA A 39 -7.89 5.38 2.91
CA ALA A 39 -7.16 6.14 1.90
C ALA A 39 -5.88 6.82 2.42
N GLU A 40 -5.84 7.24 3.69
CA GLU A 40 -4.64 7.80 4.33
C GLU A 40 -3.57 6.72 4.55
N GLU A 41 -3.97 5.52 4.97
CA GLU A 41 -3.05 4.39 5.11
C GLU A 41 -2.47 3.99 3.75
N VAL A 42 -3.31 3.90 2.72
CA VAL A 42 -2.88 3.63 1.33
C VAL A 42 -1.92 4.73 0.86
N TYR A 43 -2.25 6.00 1.07
CA TYR A 43 -1.37 7.11 0.71
C TYR A 43 0.01 7.01 1.35
N ASN A 44 0.06 6.74 2.67
CA ASN A 44 1.33 6.63 3.38
C ASN A 44 2.18 5.45 2.88
N MET A 45 1.55 4.31 2.56
CA MET A 45 2.24 3.17 1.98
C MET A 45 2.71 3.44 0.55
N VAL A 46 1.87 4.04 -0.31
CA VAL A 46 2.28 4.43 -1.67
C VAL A 46 3.47 5.38 -1.62
N LYS A 47 3.43 6.37 -0.73
CA LYS A 47 4.54 7.31 -0.59
C LYS A 47 5.85 6.62 -0.20
N ARG A 48 5.81 5.61 0.67
CA ARG A 48 7.00 4.82 1.03
C ARG A 48 7.53 4.04 -0.17
N LEU A 49 6.65 3.36 -0.91
CA LEU A 49 7.01 2.65 -2.14
C LEU A 49 7.62 3.58 -3.21
N GLU A 50 7.10 4.80 -3.35
CA GLU A 50 7.65 5.83 -4.24
C GLU A 50 9.02 6.33 -3.75
N ASP A 51 9.17 6.62 -2.45
CA ASP A 51 10.43 7.07 -1.83
C ASP A 51 11.54 5.99 -1.96
N ASP A 52 11.16 4.71 -1.93
CA ASP A 52 12.05 3.56 -2.14
C ASP A 52 12.30 3.24 -3.63
N GLY A 53 11.60 3.92 -4.55
CA GLY A 53 11.74 3.74 -6.01
C GLY A 53 11.21 2.40 -6.53
N LEU A 54 10.26 1.80 -5.81
CA LEU A 54 9.66 0.51 -6.17
C LEU A 54 8.52 0.67 -7.19
N ILE A 55 7.86 1.83 -7.24
CA ILE A 55 6.76 2.14 -8.17
C ILE A 55 6.93 3.51 -8.85
#